data_AF-C4XLL2-F1
#
_entry.id   AF-C4XLL2-F1
#
_cell.length_a   1.000
_cell.length_b   1.000
_cell.length_c   1.000
_cell.angle_alpha   90.00
_cell.angle_beta   90.00
_cell.angle_gamma   90.00
#
_symmetry.space_group_name_H-M   'P 1'
#
loop_
_entity.id
_entity.type
_entity.pdbx_description
1 polymer ?
#
loop_
_entity_poly.entity_id
_entity_poly.type
_entity_poly.pdbx_seq_one_letter_code
_entity_poly.pdbx_strand_id
1 'polypeptide(L)'
;MLTFAHSTYFHDLLESFSAGVVICNIRGLVYAANEAACRLLGVSRRELADPAASAALVARADAPRRLARFLAAPIKHGQKPEPLAIAYAHPDGQLRRYRLSGSLLLENEKIFGILIEITDVTEIYRLHERDRDRLLGVQAAQKERIEGLVRFSLAVAHQIRNPLMVIGGFTGRLLRGKGEGDPEAEVLSMILDGARRLEAVVRAVSDYARRENPAMAPCDLAELADRAFAEALAATGGAGRLETAGLDGPKGNVRADAAMLIAILAALCANALEAAPQGGARVALACAHQDEGVTLTVADNGPGPADHVLPYAFDPFFTTKAVGVGMGLTIARRRAEEMGGALTLERGPDGGGLARLTLPGRK
;
A
#
# COMPACT_ATOMS: atom_id res chain seq x y z
N MET A 1 -20.21 9.78 54.72
CA MET A 1 -18.78 9.60 54.99
C MET A 1 -18.55 8.10 54.87
N LEU A 2 -17.77 7.63 53.90
CA LEU A 2 -17.52 6.19 53.71
C LEU A 2 -16.87 5.63 54.98
N THR A 3 -17.67 5.06 55.87
CA THR A 3 -17.21 4.40 57.11
C THR A 3 -16.25 3.24 56.78
N PHE A 4 -16.22 2.80 55.53
CA PHE A 4 -15.39 1.72 54.99
C PHE A 4 -13.93 2.08 54.73
N ALA A 5 -13.62 3.37 54.54
CA ALA A 5 -12.28 3.79 54.11
C ALA A 5 -11.22 3.79 55.23
N HIS A 6 -11.66 3.76 56.48
CA HIS A 6 -10.79 3.60 57.65
C HIS A 6 -10.67 2.14 58.09
N SER A 7 -11.28 1.20 57.36
CA SER A 7 -11.14 -0.23 57.63
C SER A 7 -9.81 -0.73 57.10
N THR A 8 -9.06 -1.46 57.92
CA THR A 8 -7.82 -2.15 57.53
C THR A 8 -8.02 -3.02 56.28
N TYR A 9 -9.22 -3.62 56.13
CA TYR A 9 -9.58 -4.43 54.97
C TYR A 9 -9.57 -3.64 53.65
N PHE A 10 -10.08 -2.41 53.66
CA PHE A 10 -10.08 -1.55 52.47
C PHE A 10 -8.66 -1.16 52.08
N HIS A 11 -7.80 -0.92 53.08
CA HIS A 11 -6.42 -0.58 52.86
C HIS A 11 -5.64 -1.75 52.24
N ASP A 12 -5.73 -2.93 52.84
CA ASP A 12 -5.04 -4.14 52.37
C ASP A 12 -5.48 -4.54 50.95
N LEU A 13 -6.77 -4.37 50.63
CA LEU A 13 -7.30 -4.62 49.30
C LEU A 13 -6.69 -3.67 48.26
N LEU A 14 -6.57 -2.38 48.57
CA LEU A 14 -5.95 -1.42 47.67
C LEU A 14 -4.46 -1.71 47.45
N GLU A 15 -3.75 -2.13 48.49
CA GLU A 15 -2.33 -2.51 48.39
C GLU A 15 -2.10 -3.81 47.62
N SER A 16 -3.10 -4.69 47.52
CA SER A 16 -2.97 -5.95 46.78
C SER A 16 -2.88 -5.77 45.26
N PHE A 17 -3.30 -4.62 44.72
CA PHE A 17 -3.22 -4.35 43.27
C PHE A 17 -1.79 -4.07 42.81
N SER A 18 -1.36 -4.76 41.76
CA SER A 18 -0.09 -4.50 41.08
C SER A 18 -0.10 -3.21 40.27
N ALA A 19 -1.27 -2.81 39.74
CA ALA A 19 -1.48 -1.52 39.11
C ALA A 19 -1.56 -0.40 40.15
N GLY A 20 -1.17 0.82 39.74
CA GLY A 20 -1.35 1.99 40.59
C GLY A 20 -2.82 2.35 40.70
N VAL A 21 -3.36 2.44 41.91
CA VAL A 21 -4.76 2.84 42.13
C VAL A 21 -4.81 4.16 42.88
N VAL A 22 -5.56 5.12 42.35
CA VAL A 22 -5.83 6.43 42.94
C VAL A 22 -7.34 6.65 42.99
N ILE A 23 -7.86 6.98 44.15
CA ILE A 23 -9.28 7.32 44.34
C ILE A 23 -9.38 8.81 44.61
N CYS A 24 -10.17 9.50 43.80
CA CYS A 24 -10.47 10.92 43.99
C CYS A 24 -11.94 11.11 44.36
N ASN A 25 -12.24 12.06 45.25
CA ASN A 25 -13.63 12.44 45.56
C ASN A 25 -14.24 13.35 44.47
N ILE A 26 -15.51 13.71 44.60
CA ILE A 26 -16.21 14.62 43.67
C ILE A 26 -15.58 16.02 43.51
N ARG A 27 -14.71 16.45 44.43
CA ARG A 27 -13.96 17.71 44.33
C ARG A 27 -12.62 17.56 43.60
N GLY A 28 -12.29 16.34 43.14
CA GLY A 28 -11.03 16.03 42.49
C GLY A 28 -9.85 15.85 43.45
N LEU A 29 -10.10 15.79 44.77
CA LEU A 29 -9.05 15.59 45.77
C LEU A 29 -8.78 14.09 45.94
N VAL A 30 -7.51 13.72 46.00
CA VAL A 30 -7.09 12.33 46.24
C VAL A 30 -7.48 11.93 47.66
N TYR A 31 -8.34 10.93 47.74
CA TYR A 31 -8.86 10.36 48.97
C TYR A 31 -8.02 9.16 49.44
N ALA A 32 -7.58 8.32 48.51
CA ALA A 32 -6.72 7.17 48.79
C ALA A 32 -5.84 6.86 47.57
N ALA A 33 -4.64 6.34 47.81
CA ALA A 33 -3.76 5.82 46.79
C ALA A 33 -2.95 4.65 47.36
N ASN A 34 -2.68 3.63 46.54
CA ASN A 34 -1.83 2.50 46.94
C ASN A 34 -0.33 2.80 46.70
N GLU A 35 0.52 1.90 47.19
CA GLU A 35 1.97 2.05 47.04
C GLU A 35 2.41 1.98 45.57
N ALA A 36 1.74 1.17 44.75
CA ALA A 36 2.02 1.07 43.32
C ALA A 36 1.83 2.42 42.61
N ALA A 37 0.77 3.17 42.92
CA ALA A 37 0.53 4.51 42.35
C ALA A 37 1.63 5.49 42.73
N CYS A 38 2.08 5.46 43.99
CA CYS A 38 3.17 6.30 44.50
C CYS A 38 4.48 6.01 43.77
N ARG A 39 4.83 4.73 43.61
CA ARG A 39 6.02 4.31 42.86
C ARG A 39 5.97 4.65 41.37
N LEU A 40 4.80 4.48 40.75
CA LEU A 40 4.61 4.83 39.33
C LEU A 40 4.72 6.34 39.11
N LEU A 41 4.12 7.16 39.97
CA LEU A 41 4.13 8.62 39.79
C LEU A 41 5.41 9.28 40.35
N GLY A 42 6.18 8.57 41.17
CA GLY A 42 7.42 9.04 41.78
C GLY A 42 7.19 10.06 42.89
N VAL A 43 6.11 9.90 43.65
CA VAL A 43 5.67 10.83 44.71
C VAL A 43 5.17 10.07 45.93
N SER A 44 5.22 10.73 47.09
CA SER A 44 4.64 10.20 48.32
C SER A 44 3.11 10.34 48.33
N ARG A 45 2.44 9.54 49.18
CA ARG A 45 0.99 9.66 49.43
C ARG A 45 0.59 11.04 49.91
N ARG A 46 1.45 11.69 50.71
CA ARG A 46 1.22 13.04 51.23
C ARG A 46 1.20 14.07 50.10
N GLU A 47 2.11 13.96 49.13
CA GLU A 47 2.12 14.81 47.94
C GLU A 47 0.93 14.52 47.03
N LEU A 48 0.49 13.27 46.88
CA LEU A 48 -0.72 12.95 46.13
C LEU A 48 -1.99 13.54 46.76
N ALA A 49 -2.07 13.58 48.09
CA ALA A 49 -3.20 14.15 48.83
C ALA A 49 -3.18 15.69 48.88
N ASP A 50 -2.03 16.33 48.65
CA ASP A 50 -1.90 17.78 48.62
C ASP A 50 -2.40 18.36 47.28
N PRO A 51 -3.44 19.22 47.26
CA PRO A 51 -4.05 19.69 46.02
C PRO A 51 -3.10 20.40 45.06
N ALA A 52 -2.11 21.13 45.59
CA ALA A 52 -1.14 21.85 44.77
C ALA A 52 -0.14 20.89 44.11
N ALA A 53 0.36 19.91 44.87
CA ALA A 53 1.23 18.87 44.34
C ALA A 53 0.49 17.95 43.34
N SER A 54 -0.76 17.54 43.59
CA SER A 54 -1.53 16.75 42.61
C SER A 54 -1.71 17.50 41.28
N ALA A 55 -1.97 18.81 41.34
CA ALA A 55 -2.10 19.64 40.15
C ALA A 55 -0.78 19.73 39.37
N ALA A 56 0.35 19.81 40.07
CA ALA A 56 1.68 19.79 39.45
C ALA A 56 1.97 18.44 38.76
N LEU A 57 1.47 17.32 39.29
CA LEU A 57 1.62 16.00 38.65
C LEU A 57 0.86 15.91 37.32
N VAL A 58 -0.35 16.49 37.25
CA VAL A 58 -1.10 16.57 35.98
C VAL A 58 -0.33 17.36 34.93
N ALA A 59 0.41 18.39 35.33
CA ALA A 59 1.23 19.19 34.44
C ALA A 59 2.47 18.45 33.88
N ARG A 60 2.89 17.33 34.49
CA ARG A 60 3.99 16.47 33.98
C ARG A 60 3.57 15.54 32.85
N ALA A 61 2.27 15.45 32.54
CA ALA A 61 1.80 14.72 31.37
C ALA A 61 2.08 15.51 30.08
N ASP A 62 2.31 14.81 28.97
CA ASP A 62 2.39 15.41 27.62
C ASP A 62 1.07 16.06 27.18
N ALA A 63 -0.06 15.60 27.73
CA ALA A 63 -1.38 16.14 27.47
C ALA A 63 -2.16 16.52 28.76
N PRO A 64 -1.75 17.56 29.51
CA PRO A 64 -2.36 17.92 30.80
C PRO A 64 -3.85 18.23 30.70
N ARG A 65 -4.29 18.88 29.61
CA ARG A 65 -5.72 19.19 29.39
C ARG A 65 -6.57 17.95 29.16
N ARG A 66 -6.02 16.91 28.50
CA ARG A 66 -6.73 15.64 28.28
C ARG A 66 -6.84 14.86 29.59
N LEU A 67 -5.75 14.82 30.35
CA LEU A 67 -5.74 14.23 31.69
C LEU A 67 -6.74 14.91 32.63
N ALA A 68 -6.75 16.25 32.68
CA ALA A 68 -7.71 17.00 33.50
C ALA A 68 -9.17 16.70 33.11
N ARG A 69 -9.46 16.56 31.80
CA ARG A 69 -10.80 16.15 31.34
C ARG A 69 -11.13 14.72 31.74
N PHE A 70 -10.20 13.78 31.62
CA PHE A 70 -10.37 12.39 32.05
C PHE A 70 -10.75 12.31 33.54
N LEU A 71 -10.16 13.17 34.38
CA LEU A 71 -10.46 13.23 35.81
C LEU A 71 -11.83 13.87 36.11
N ALA A 72 -12.19 14.96 35.42
CA ALA A 72 -13.34 15.79 35.77
C ALA A 72 -14.65 15.46 35.03
N ALA A 73 -14.57 15.09 33.75
CA ALA A 73 -15.76 14.87 32.91
C ALA A 73 -16.64 13.71 33.40
N PRO A 74 -16.09 12.56 33.86
CA PRO A 74 -16.91 11.47 34.41
C PRO A 74 -17.77 11.89 35.58
N ILE A 75 -17.19 12.65 36.52
CA ILE A 75 -17.89 13.12 37.73
C ILE A 75 -19.01 14.10 37.35
N LYS A 76 -18.76 14.96 36.35
CA LYS A 76 -19.73 15.99 35.91
C LYS A 76 -20.89 15.41 35.09
N HIS A 77 -20.62 14.41 34.27
CA HIS A 77 -21.58 13.89 33.28
C HIS A 77 -22.14 12.51 33.63
N GLY A 78 -21.65 11.86 34.70
CA GLY A 78 -22.08 10.52 35.10
C GLY A 78 -21.72 9.44 34.09
N GLN A 79 -20.69 9.67 33.28
CA GLN A 79 -20.24 8.73 32.24
C GLN A 79 -18.92 8.08 32.63
N LYS A 80 -18.78 6.79 32.31
CA LYS A 80 -17.51 6.08 32.51
C LYS A 80 -16.43 6.71 31.60
N PRO A 81 -15.22 7.03 32.12
CA PRO A 81 -14.15 7.56 31.28
C PRO A 81 -13.65 6.51 30.29
N GLU A 82 -13.39 6.94 29.06
CA GLU A 82 -12.62 6.15 28.12
C GLU A 82 -11.15 6.06 28.58
N PRO A 83 -10.49 4.90 28.41
CA PRO A 83 -9.09 4.77 28.76
C PRO A 83 -8.20 5.78 28.04
N LEU A 84 -7.27 6.39 28.77
CA LEU A 84 -6.38 7.43 28.26
C LEU A 84 -4.92 6.99 28.37
N ALA A 85 -4.19 7.03 27.25
CA ALA A 85 -2.74 6.88 27.28
C ALA A 85 -2.05 8.26 27.31
N ILE A 86 -1.06 8.42 28.17
CA ILE A 86 -0.24 9.64 28.31
C ILE A 86 1.24 9.28 28.39
N ALA A 87 2.11 10.21 27.98
CA ALA A 87 3.49 10.20 28.39
C ALA A 87 3.64 11.08 29.64
N TYR A 88 4.37 10.58 30.64
CA TYR A 88 4.57 11.21 31.93
C TYR A 88 6.07 11.41 32.17
N ALA A 89 6.47 12.66 32.39
CA ALA A 89 7.81 13.01 32.82
C ALA A 89 7.98 12.64 34.30
N HIS A 90 8.58 11.49 34.57
CA HIS A 90 8.80 11.00 35.91
C HIS A 90 9.90 11.82 36.61
N PRO A 91 9.80 12.06 37.94
CA PRO A 91 10.78 12.90 38.66
C PRO A 91 12.22 12.38 38.68
N ASP A 92 12.46 11.12 38.30
CA ASP A 92 13.81 10.57 38.05
C ASP A 92 14.41 10.99 36.69
N GLY A 93 13.69 11.81 35.91
CA GLY A 93 14.08 12.28 34.59
C GLY A 93 13.68 11.35 33.44
N GLN A 94 13.11 10.18 33.72
CA GLN A 94 12.67 9.25 32.67
C GLN A 94 11.28 9.60 32.14
N LEU A 95 11.10 9.47 30.83
CA LEU A 95 9.76 9.51 30.23
C LEU A 95 9.16 8.11 30.27
N ARG A 96 7.99 7.99 30.90
CA ARG A 96 7.22 6.75 31.01
C ARG A 96 5.86 6.92 30.34
N ARG A 97 5.29 5.84 29.79
CA ARG A 97 3.94 5.86 29.21
C ARG A 97 2.97 5.12 30.12
N TYR A 98 1.90 5.81 30.49
CA TYR A 98 0.86 5.27 31.35
C TYR A 98 -0.45 5.16 30.60
N ARG A 99 -1.14 4.04 30.84
CA ARG A 99 -2.54 3.87 30.49
C ARG A 99 -3.37 4.09 31.76
N LEU A 100 -4.30 5.02 31.68
CA LEU A 100 -5.23 5.38 32.72
C LEU A 100 -6.59 4.79 32.38
N SER A 101 -7.13 4.00 33.29
CA SER A 101 -8.50 3.48 33.22
C SER A 101 -9.25 4.00 34.43
N GLY A 102 -10.53 4.35 34.27
CA GLY A 102 -11.31 4.90 35.37
C GLY A 102 -12.69 4.27 35.50
N SER A 103 -13.18 4.24 36.73
CA SER A 103 -14.55 3.86 37.06
C SER A 103 -15.14 4.84 38.07
N LEU A 104 -16.44 5.14 37.92
CA LEU A 104 -17.15 5.97 38.88
C LEU A 104 -17.45 5.17 40.15
N LEU A 105 -17.27 5.82 41.30
CA LEU A 105 -17.67 5.28 42.60
C LEU A 105 -19.06 5.81 42.93
N LEU A 106 -20.03 4.90 43.08
CA LEU A 106 -21.44 5.21 43.33
C LEU A 106 -21.86 4.70 44.71
N GLU A 107 -22.61 5.50 45.45
CA GLU A 107 -23.29 5.10 46.70
C GLU A 107 -24.73 5.63 46.65
N ASN A 108 -25.73 4.74 46.74
CA ASN A 108 -27.16 5.10 46.62
C ASN A 108 -27.48 5.97 45.39
N GLU A 109 -27.02 5.55 44.20
CA GLU A 109 -27.18 6.28 42.92
C GLU A 109 -26.52 7.67 42.87
N LYS A 110 -25.66 8.01 43.85
CA LYS A 110 -24.89 9.26 43.87
C LYS A 110 -23.43 9.01 43.61
N ILE A 111 -22.84 9.82 42.74
CA ILE A 111 -21.40 9.81 42.48
C ILE A 111 -20.67 10.32 43.71
N PHE A 112 -19.81 9.49 44.29
CA PHE A 112 -18.95 9.82 45.42
C PHE A 112 -17.52 10.19 44.97
N GLY A 113 -17.10 9.66 43.82
CA GLY A 113 -15.76 9.88 43.31
C GLY A 113 -15.45 9.07 42.06
N ILE A 114 -14.17 8.99 41.76
CA ILE A 114 -13.62 8.21 40.65
C ILE A 114 -12.44 7.38 41.17
N LEU A 115 -12.41 6.11 40.79
CA LEU A 115 -11.24 5.25 40.93
C LEU A 115 -10.48 5.29 39.61
N ILE A 116 -9.17 5.51 39.69
CA ILE A 116 -8.26 5.60 38.56
C ILE A 116 -7.20 4.52 38.74
N GLU A 117 -7.11 3.65 37.75
CA GLU A 117 -6.05 2.68 37.61
C GLU A 117 -4.98 3.24 36.66
N ILE A 118 -3.72 3.08 37.04
CA ILE A 118 -2.52 3.51 36.33
C ILE A 118 -1.71 2.26 36.01
N THR A 119 -1.58 1.96 34.73
CA THR A 119 -0.76 0.84 34.24
C THR A 119 0.45 1.38 33.50
N ASP A 120 1.64 0.89 33.84
CA ASP A 120 2.86 1.15 33.07
C ASP A 120 2.86 0.35 31.76
N VAL A 121 2.84 1.07 30.64
CA VAL A 121 2.88 0.49 29.29
C VAL A 121 4.12 0.96 28.51
N THR A 122 5.12 1.50 29.22
CA THR A 122 6.34 2.07 28.62
C THR A 122 7.06 1.05 27.74
N GLU A 123 7.29 -0.16 28.25
CA GLU A 123 8.07 -1.17 27.52
C GLU A 123 7.31 -1.69 26.28
N ILE A 124 6.00 -1.86 26.37
CA ILE A 124 5.14 -2.26 25.25
C ILE A 124 5.24 -1.22 24.11
N TYR A 125 5.14 0.07 24.45
CA TYR A 125 5.27 1.12 23.45
C TYR A 125 6.69 1.19 22.85
N ARG A 126 7.74 1.03 23.66
CA ARG A 126 9.13 1.01 23.16
C ARG A 126 9.39 -0.15 22.20
N LEU A 127 8.85 -1.33 22.49
CA LEU A 127 8.93 -2.48 21.58
C LEU A 127 8.20 -2.21 20.27
N HIS A 128 6.96 -1.70 20.33
CA HIS A 128 6.21 -1.35 19.13
C HIS A 128 6.89 -0.26 18.28
N GLU A 129 7.48 0.77 18.92
CA GLU A 129 8.24 1.80 18.21
C GLU A 129 9.48 1.19 17.51
N ARG A 130 10.24 0.33 18.20
CA ARG A 130 11.40 -0.37 17.60
C ARG A 130 11.01 -1.28 16.44
N ASP A 131 9.94 -2.04 16.58
CA ASP A 131 9.46 -2.93 15.51
C ASP A 131 9.01 -2.12 14.30
N ARG A 132 8.29 -1.02 14.52
CA ARG A 132 7.89 -0.08 13.46
C ARG A 132 9.10 0.49 12.74
N ASP A 133 10.09 0.99 13.48
CA ASP A 133 11.31 1.56 12.90
C ASP A 133 12.11 0.51 12.11
N ARG A 134 12.17 -0.73 12.61
CA ARG A 134 12.81 -1.85 11.90
C ARG A 134 12.09 -2.18 10.60
N LEU A 135 10.76 -2.25 10.60
CA LEU A 135 9.97 -2.52 9.40
C LEU A 135 10.15 -1.41 8.36
N LEU A 136 10.12 -0.15 8.79
CA LEU A 136 10.37 1.00 7.92
C LEU A 136 11.79 0.96 7.34
N GLY A 137 12.79 0.59 8.15
CA GLY A 137 14.18 0.44 7.71
C GLY A 137 14.35 -0.66 6.65
N VAL A 138 13.71 -1.83 6.84
CA VAL A 138 13.72 -2.92 5.86
C VAL A 138 13.06 -2.50 4.54
N GLN A 139 11.89 -1.84 4.61
CA GLN A 139 11.20 -1.34 3.42
C GLN A 139 12.03 -0.29 2.66
N ALA A 140 12.67 0.62 3.38
CA ALA A 140 13.55 1.63 2.79
C ALA A 140 14.75 0.98 2.07
N ALA A 141 15.43 0.03 2.71
CA ALA A 141 16.56 -0.69 2.12
C ALA A 141 16.15 -1.52 0.88
N GLN A 142 14.97 -2.16 0.91
CA GLN A 142 14.44 -2.86 -0.25
C GLN A 142 14.15 -1.90 -1.41
N LYS A 143 13.53 -0.75 -1.13
CA LYS A 143 13.25 0.29 -2.13
C LYS A 143 14.55 0.81 -2.76
N GLU A 144 15.55 1.14 -1.95
CA GLU A 144 16.85 1.59 -2.42
C GLU A 144 17.54 0.54 -3.31
N ARG A 145 17.50 -0.73 -2.90
CA ARG A 145 18.04 -1.84 -3.70
C ARG A 145 17.34 -1.97 -5.05
N ILE A 146 16.01 -1.89 -5.08
CA ILE A 146 15.22 -1.94 -6.31
C ILE A 146 15.58 -0.75 -7.22
N GLU A 147 15.66 0.45 -6.67
CA GLU A 147 16.04 1.65 -7.42
C GLU A 147 17.48 1.57 -7.96
N GLY A 148 18.41 1.00 -7.18
CA GLY A 148 19.77 0.72 -7.62
C GLY A 148 19.81 -0.26 -8.79
N LEU A 149 19.04 -1.35 -8.71
CA LEU A 149 18.92 -2.33 -9.79
C LEU A 149 18.34 -1.69 -11.06
N VAL A 150 17.31 -0.86 -10.91
CA VAL A 150 16.70 -0.07 -12.00
C VAL A 150 17.74 0.81 -12.70
N ARG A 151 18.54 1.57 -11.95
CA ARG A 151 19.60 2.42 -12.52
C ARG A 151 20.68 1.58 -13.24
N PHE A 152 21.08 0.46 -12.64
CA PHE A 152 22.04 -0.46 -13.25
C PHE A 152 21.50 -1.05 -14.56
N SER A 153 20.25 -1.50 -14.58
CA SER A 153 19.57 -2.02 -15.76
C SER A 153 19.52 -1.00 -16.90
N LEU A 154 19.25 0.29 -16.62
CA LEU A 154 19.30 1.36 -17.64
C LEU A 154 20.70 1.55 -18.21
N ALA A 155 21.72 1.58 -17.34
CA ALA A 155 23.10 1.75 -17.76
C ALA A 155 23.56 0.60 -18.67
N VAL A 156 23.27 -0.64 -18.27
CA VAL A 156 23.58 -1.85 -19.07
C VAL A 156 22.81 -1.85 -20.37
N ALA A 157 21.51 -1.53 -20.34
CA ALA A 157 20.68 -1.45 -21.55
C ALA A 157 21.25 -0.45 -22.56
N HIS A 158 21.67 0.74 -22.13
CA HIS A 158 22.32 1.71 -23.00
C HIS A 158 23.63 1.19 -23.61
N GLN A 159 24.46 0.52 -22.81
CA GLN A 159 25.73 -0.03 -23.29
C GLN A 159 25.56 -1.20 -24.27
N ILE A 160 24.51 -2.01 -24.14
CA ILE A 160 24.21 -3.12 -25.06
C ILE A 160 23.52 -2.60 -26.34
N ARG A 161 22.67 -1.57 -26.25
CA ARG A 161 21.99 -0.99 -27.42
C ARG A 161 22.98 -0.54 -28.49
N ASN A 162 24.08 0.08 -28.08
CA ASN A 162 25.08 0.63 -28.99
C ASN A 162 25.74 -0.42 -29.92
N PRO A 163 26.36 -1.50 -29.43
CA PRO A 163 26.92 -2.54 -30.28
C PRO A 163 25.85 -3.26 -31.10
N LEU A 164 24.62 -3.42 -30.61
CA LEU A 164 23.53 -4.01 -31.39
C LEU A 164 23.14 -3.16 -32.60
N MET A 165 23.06 -1.83 -32.45
CA MET A 165 22.81 -0.93 -33.59
C MET A 165 23.92 -1.04 -34.64
N VAL A 166 25.17 -1.19 -34.21
CA VAL A 166 26.32 -1.39 -35.11
C VAL A 166 26.20 -2.73 -35.85
N ILE A 167 26.01 -3.83 -35.12
CA ILE A 167 25.87 -5.18 -35.70
C ILE A 167 24.68 -5.23 -36.65
N GLY A 168 23.48 -4.87 -36.19
CA GLY A 168 22.27 -4.89 -37.01
C GLY A 168 22.35 -3.95 -38.22
N GLY A 169 22.95 -2.76 -38.05
CA GLY A 169 23.16 -1.80 -39.13
C GLY A 169 24.09 -2.31 -40.22
N PHE A 170 25.24 -2.88 -39.86
CA PHE A 170 26.17 -3.47 -40.83
C PHE A 170 25.62 -4.73 -41.49
N THR A 171 25.02 -5.63 -40.72
CA THR A 171 24.41 -6.86 -41.24
C THR A 171 23.27 -6.53 -42.21
N GLY A 172 22.38 -5.60 -41.85
CA GLY A 172 21.31 -5.16 -42.75
C GLY A 172 21.82 -4.47 -44.02
N ARG A 173 22.96 -3.76 -43.94
CA ARG A 173 23.62 -3.18 -45.12
C ARG A 173 24.22 -4.27 -46.02
N LEU A 174 24.89 -5.27 -45.46
CA LEU A 174 25.44 -6.39 -46.21
C LEU A 174 24.33 -7.19 -46.89
N LEU A 175 23.24 -7.48 -46.17
CA LEU A 175 22.10 -8.23 -46.70
C LEU A 175 21.44 -7.55 -47.91
N ARG A 176 21.32 -6.21 -47.90
CA ARG A 176 20.81 -5.44 -49.05
C ARG A 176 21.68 -5.55 -50.31
N GLY A 177 22.95 -5.90 -50.17
CA GLY A 177 23.88 -6.11 -51.29
C GLY A 177 23.88 -7.54 -51.84
N LYS A 178 23.02 -8.43 -51.32
CA LYS A 178 22.97 -9.85 -51.68
C LYS A 178 21.81 -10.13 -52.64
N GLY A 179 22.03 -11.00 -53.63
CA GLY A 179 21.01 -11.45 -54.59
C GLY A 179 20.21 -12.64 -54.06
N GLU A 180 19.11 -12.99 -54.75
CA GLU A 180 18.33 -14.20 -54.44
C GLU A 180 19.20 -15.46 -54.59
N GLY A 181 19.18 -16.33 -53.58
CA GLY A 181 19.94 -17.59 -53.55
C GLY A 181 21.38 -17.48 -53.05
N ASP A 182 21.86 -16.30 -52.62
CA ASP A 182 23.18 -16.17 -52.00
C ASP A 182 23.20 -16.90 -50.62
N PRO A 183 24.09 -17.89 -50.41
CA PRO A 183 24.17 -18.64 -49.15
C PRO A 183 24.48 -17.77 -47.93
N GLU A 184 25.16 -16.63 -48.12
CA GLU A 184 25.46 -15.70 -47.04
C GLU A 184 24.23 -14.88 -46.63
N ALA A 185 23.22 -14.74 -47.49
CA ALA A 185 22.00 -13.99 -47.18
C ALA A 185 21.23 -14.64 -46.02
N GLU A 186 21.18 -15.97 -45.97
CA GLU A 186 20.52 -16.71 -44.90
C GLU A 186 21.23 -16.49 -43.55
N VAL A 187 22.57 -16.60 -43.53
CA VAL A 187 23.40 -16.37 -42.33
C VAL A 187 23.27 -14.92 -41.85
N LEU A 188 23.32 -13.94 -42.77
CA LEU A 188 23.14 -12.52 -42.44
C LEU A 188 21.72 -12.25 -41.92
N SER A 189 20.69 -12.90 -42.46
CA SER A 189 19.32 -12.79 -41.93
C SER A 189 19.24 -13.31 -40.49
N MET A 190 19.85 -14.46 -40.19
CA MET A 190 19.89 -15.01 -38.83
C MET A 190 20.57 -14.06 -37.83
N ILE A 191 21.70 -13.45 -38.21
CA ILE A 191 22.40 -12.47 -37.37
C ILE A 191 21.52 -11.23 -37.15
N LEU A 192 20.85 -10.74 -38.19
CA LEU A 192 19.98 -9.57 -38.11
C LEU A 192 18.77 -9.83 -37.19
N ASP A 193 18.17 -11.01 -37.28
CA ASP A 193 17.07 -11.41 -36.41
C ASP A 193 17.52 -11.57 -34.95
N GLY A 194 18.70 -12.14 -34.72
CA GLY A 194 19.32 -12.20 -33.39
C GLY A 194 19.55 -10.81 -32.79
N ALA A 195 20.08 -9.86 -33.58
CA ALA A 195 20.30 -8.48 -33.16
C ALA A 195 18.98 -7.77 -32.81
N ARG A 196 17.93 -7.95 -33.62
CA ARG A 196 16.59 -7.40 -33.37
C ARG A 196 15.97 -7.96 -32.09
N ARG A 197 16.11 -9.27 -31.83
CA ARG A 197 15.64 -9.90 -30.59
C ARG A 197 16.34 -9.31 -29.37
N LEU A 198 17.66 -9.17 -29.41
CA LEU A 198 18.41 -8.54 -28.31
C LEU A 198 18.03 -7.07 -28.12
N GLU A 199 17.77 -6.34 -29.20
CA GLU A 199 17.32 -4.95 -29.12
C GLU A 199 15.96 -4.85 -28.42
N ALA A 200 15.03 -5.76 -28.72
CA ALA A 200 13.73 -5.85 -28.03
C ALA A 200 13.90 -6.10 -26.52
N VAL A 201 14.82 -6.98 -26.11
CA VAL A 201 15.13 -7.23 -24.70
C VAL A 201 15.66 -5.95 -24.03
N VAL A 202 16.62 -5.28 -24.66
CA VAL A 202 17.22 -4.05 -24.15
C VAL A 202 16.22 -2.90 -24.03
N ARG A 203 15.30 -2.77 -25.00
CA ARG A 203 14.18 -1.81 -24.93
C ARG A 203 13.27 -2.12 -23.75
N ALA A 204 12.83 -3.38 -23.60
CA ALA A 204 11.96 -3.78 -22.51
C ALA A 204 12.57 -3.53 -21.11
N VAL A 205 13.87 -3.78 -20.94
CA VAL A 205 14.60 -3.46 -19.71
C VAL A 205 14.64 -1.95 -19.45
N SER A 206 14.85 -1.15 -20.51
CA SER A 206 14.87 0.31 -20.39
C SER A 206 13.51 0.87 -19.99
N ASP A 207 12.44 0.37 -20.61
CA ASP A 207 11.07 0.81 -20.36
C ASP A 207 10.61 0.44 -18.94
N TYR A 208 10.97 -0.75 -18.47
CA TYR A 208 10.73 -1.18 -17.09
C TYR A 208 11.51 -0.38 -16.04
N ALA A 209 12.66 0.19 -16.42
CA ALA A 209 13.48 0.93 -15.49
C ALA A 209 13.12 2.44 -15.46
N ARG A 210 12.59 2.99 -16.55
CA ARG A 210 12.16 4.39 -16.62
C ARG A 210 10.91 4.62 -15.77
N ARG A 211 11.00 5.38 -14.68
CA ARG A 211 9.82 5.85 -13.92
C ARG A 211 9.23 7.06 -14.63
N GLU A 212 7.92 7.07 -14.84
CA GLU A 212 7.21 8.20 -15.41
C GLU A 212 6.31 8.82 -14.32
N ASN A 213 6.24 10.16 -14.27
CA ASN A 213 5.24 10.84 -13.45
C ASN A 213 4.00 11.00 -14.33
N PRO A 214 2.88 10.31 -14.04
CA PRO A 214 1.71 10.34 -14.92
C PRO A 214 1.10 11.73 -15.02
N ALA A 215 0.85 12.17 -16.25
CA ALA A 215 0.14 13.41 -16.54
C ALA A 215 -1.38 13.18 -16.47
N MET A 216 -1.92 13.10 -15.24
CA MET A 216 -3.31 12.74 -14.98
C MET A 216 -4.32 13.79 -15.50
N ALA A 217 -4.96 13.49 -16.63
CA ALA A 217 -5.95 14.34 -17.29
C ALA A 217 -7.28 13.59 -17.52
N PRO A 218 -8.41 14.32 -17.66
CA PRO A 218 -9.67 13.71 -18.10
C PRO A 218 -9.50 13.05 -19.48
N CYS A 219 -9.94 11.80 -19.62
CA CYS A 219 -9.82 11.03 -20.87
C CYS A 219 -11.16 10.53 -21.41
N ASP A 220 -11.20 10.27 -22.72
CA ASP A 220 -12.28 9.58 -23.41
C ASP A 220 -11.90 8.09 -23.54
N LEU A 221 -12.52 7.22 -22.72
CA LEU A 221 -12.16 5.80 -22.68
C LEU A 221 -12.45 5.08 -24.00
N ALA A 222 -13.47 5.49 -24.75
CA ALA A 222 -13.79 4.87 -26.03
C ALA A 222 -12.67 5.13 -27.04
N GLU A 223 -12.21 6.38 -27.14
CA GLU A 223 -11.09 6.75 -28.02
C GLU A 223 -9.80 6.01 -27.63
N LEU A 224 -9.49 5.93 -26.33
CA LEU A 224 -8.29 5.22 -25.87
C LEU A 224 -8.37 3.71 -26.12
N ALA A 225 -9.55 3.11 -25.96
CA ALA A 225 -9.76 1.69 -26.25
C ALA A 225 -9.55 1.36 -27.73
N ASP A 226 -10.10 2.17 -28.64
CA ASP A 226 -9.93 1.99 -30.08
C ASP A 226 -8.46 2.11 -30.50
N ARG A 227 -7.76 3.13 -29.98
CA ARG A 227 -6.33 3.33 -30.24
C ARG A 227 -5.49 2.17 -29.72
N ALA A 228 -5.73 1.73 -28.48
CA ALA A 228 -5.03 0.62 -27.87
C ALA A 228 -5.22 -0.70 -28.66
N PHE A 229 -6.44 -0.96 -29.12
CA PHE A 229 -6.74 -2.14 -29.93
C PHE A 229 -6.06 -2.08 -31.31
N ALA A 230 -6.04 -0.91 -31.95
CA ALA A 230 -5.33 -0.71 -33.22
C ALA A 230 -3.82 -0.93 -33.06
N GLU A 231 -3.21 -0.43 -31.99
CA GLU A 231 -1.80 -0.69 -31.66
C GLU A 231 -1.52 -2.18 -31.44
N ALA A 232 -2.43 -2.88 -30.76
CA ALA A 232 -2.32 -4.32 -30.53
C ALA A 232 -2.41 -5.14 -31.83
N LEU A 233 -3.35 -4.80 -32.73
CA LEU A 233 -3.45 -5.43 -34.06
C LEU A 233 -2.17 -5.24 -34.88
N ALA A 234 -1.64 -4.02 -34.90
CA ALA A 234 -0.40 -3.71 -35.62
C ALA A 234 0.81 -4.47 -35.04
N ALA A 235 0.89 -4.61 -33.72
CA ALA A 235 1.99 -5.30 -33.05
C ALA A 235 1.96 -6.83 -33.26
N THR A 236 0.77 -7.42 -33.27
CA THR A 236 0.58 -8.88 -33.39
C THR A 236 0.51 -9.36 -34.84
N GLY A 237 0.20 -8.47 -35.79
CA GLY A 237 -0.14 -8.85 -37.16
C GLY A 237 -1.40 -9.72 -37.26
N GLY A 238 -2.18 -9.80 -36.16
CA GLY A 238 -3.35 -10.66 -36.03
C GLY A 238 -4.63 -10.02 -36.58
N ALA A 239 -5.69 -10.83 -36.60
CA ALA A 239 -7.04 -10.38 -36.89
C ALA A 239 -7.94 -10.67 -35.68
N GLY A 240 -8.77 -9.72 -35.31
CA GLY A 240 -9.70 -9.86 -34.19
C GLY A 240 -10.75 -8.76 -34.16
N ARG A 241 -11.73 -8.94 -33.29
CA ARG A 241 -12.81 -7.97 -33.06
C ARG A 241 -12.73 -7.42 -31.64
N LEU A 242 -12.83 -6.10 -31.52
CA LEU A 242 -13.07 -5.41 -30.27
C LEU A 242 -14.57 -5.30 -30.00
N GLU A 243 -14.96 -5.62 -28.77
CA GLU A 243 -16.29 -5.35 -28.26
C GLU A 243 -16.17 -4.47 -27.02
N THR A 244 -16.99 -3.42 -26.95
CA THR A 244 -16.91 -2.43 -25.89
C THR A 244 -18.22 -2.39 -25.10
N ALA A 245 -18.13 -2.22 -23.78
CA ALA A 245 -19.29 -2.08 -22.91
C ALA A 245 -19.05 -1.05 -21.81
N GLY A 246 -19.98 -0.11 -21.61
CA GLY A 246 -19.90 0.88 -20.53
C GLY A 246 -18.79 1.92 -20.70
N LEU A 247 -18.22 2.07 -21.90
CA LEU A 247 -17.22 3.11 -22.20
C LEU A 247 -17.86 4.49 -22.45
N ASP A 248 -19.17 4.53 -22.73
CA ASP A 248 -19.94 5.73 -23.11
C ASP A 248 -20.29 6.64 -21.92
N GLY A 249 -19.44 6.69 -20.90
CA GLY A 249 -19.62 7.60 -19.76
C GLY A 249 -19.37 9.06 -20.16
N PRO A 250 -19.88 10.05 -19.39
CA PRO A 250 -19.59 11.45 -19.68
C PRO A 250 -18.07 11.71 -19.74
N LYS A 251 -17.64 12.42 -20.80
CA LYS A 251 -16.23 12.78 -21.03
C LYS A 251 -15.61 13.33 -19.75
N GLY A 252 -14.54 12.70 -19.29
CA GLY A 252 -13.77 13.13 -18.11
C GLY A 252 -14.13 12.46 -16.78
N ASN A 253 -14.94 11.40 -16.77
CA ASN A 253 -15.17 10.57 -15.58
C ASN A 253 -13.95 9.71 -15.18
N VAL A 254 -12.99 9.52 -16.08
CA VAL A 254 -11.70 8.89 -15.79
C VAL A 254 -10.60 9.90 -15.94
N ARG A 255 -9.78 10.03 -14.89
CA ARG A 255 -8.53 10.78 -14.94
C ARG A 255 -7.38 9.77 -15.02
N ALA A 256 -6.65 9.81 -16.11
CA ALA A 256 -5.50 8.94 -16.36
C ALA A 256 -4.44 9.69 -17.16
N ASP A 257 -3.24 9.14 -17.22
CA ASP A 257 -2.30 9.49 -18.28
C ASP A 257 -2.71 8.70 -19.54
N ALA A 258 -3.14 9.42 -20.58
CA ALA A 258 -3.69 8.81 -21.78
C ALA A 258 -2.68 7.88 -22.48
N ALA A 259 -1.39 8.26 -22.52
CA ALA A 259 -0.36 7.46 -23.18
C ALA A 259 -0.05 6.19 -22.37
N MET A 260 0.03 6.30 -21.04
CA MET A 260 0.22 5.13 -20.17
C MET A 260 -0.98 4.18 -20.24
N LEU A 261 -2.21 4.71 -20.27
CA LEU A 261 -3.43 3.91 -20.34
C LEU A 261 -3.55 3.19 -21.69
N ILE A 262 -3.28 3.87 -22.81
CA ILE A 262 -3.21 3.21 -24.13
C ILE A 262 -2.19 2.08 -24.10
N ALA A 263 -0.99 2.32 -23.56
CA ALA A 263 0.06 1.31 -23.54
C ALA A 263 -0.28 0.09 -22.65
N ILE A 264 -0.99 0.30 -21.52
CA ILE A 264 -1.52 -0.80 -20.71
C ILE A 264 -2.54 -1.60 -21.52
N LEU A 265 -3.56 -0.92 -22.06
CA LEU A 265 -4.64 -1.58 -22.79
C LEU A 265 -4.11 -2.30 -24.04
N ALA A 266 -3.17 -1.71 -24.78
CA ALA A 266 -2.56 -2.33 -25.94
C ALA A 266 -1.79 -3.61 -25.57
N ALA A 267 -1.08 -3.61 -24.44
CA ALA A 267 -0.41 -4.82 -23.95
C ALA A 267 -1.40 -5.93 -23.56
N LEU A 268 -2.53 -5.57 -22.95
CA LEU A 268 -3.60 -6.51 -22.60
C LEU A 268 -4.30 -7.05 -23.85
N CYS A 269 -4.65 -6.18 -24.81
CA CYS A 269 -5.25 -6.55 -26.08
C CYS A 269 -4.31 -7.42 -26.92
N ALA A 270 -3.01 -7.13 -26.96
CA ALA A 270 -2.04 -7.96 -27.68
C ALA A 270 -1.97 -9.37 -27.08
N ASN A 271 -1.95 -9.49 -25.75
CA ASN A 271 -2.02 -10.78 -25.08
C ASN A 271 -3.33 -11.54 -25.39
N ALA A 272 -4.46 -10.85 -25.41
CA ALA A 272 -5.75 -11.42 -25.77
C ALA A 272 -5.80 -11.91 -27.22
N LEU A 273 -5.26 -11.12 -28.17
CA LEU A 273 -5.18 -11.47 -29.59
C LEU A 273 -4.30 -12.70 -29.82
N GLU A 274 -3.16 -12.78 -29.15
CA GLU A 274 -2.23 -13.91 -29.27
C GLU A 274 -2.73 -15.19 -28.59
N ALA A 275 -3.58 -15.08 -27.57
CA ALA A 275 -4.13 -16.23 -26.84
C ALA A 275 -5.33 -16.89 -27.54
N ALA A 276 -5.90 -16.26 -28.56
CA ALA A 276 -7.13 -16.71 -29.19
C ALA A 276 -6.96 -18.06 -29.93
N PRO A 277 -7.97 -18.96 -29.88
CA PRO A 277 -7.99 -20.20 -30.64
C PRO A 277 -8.15 -19.95 -32.15
N GLN A 278 -7.84 -20.96 -32.98
CA GLN A 278 -8.10 -20.89 -34.42
C GLN A 278 -9.62 -20.66 -34.66
N GLY A 279 -9.97 -19.52 -35.25
CA GLY A 279 -11.38 -19.10 -35.42
C GLY A 279 -11.64 -17.61 -35.20
N GLY A 280 -10.66 -16.88 -34.65
CA GLY A 280 -10.68 -15.41 -34.56
C GLY A 280 -10.66 -14.91 -33.12
N ALA A 281 -9.83 -13.90 -32.87
CA ALA A 281 -9.70 -13.30 -31.55
C ALA A 281 -10.87 -12.36 -31.25
N ARG A 282 -11.51 -12.56 -30.09
CA ARG A 282 -12.54 -11.67 -29.54
C ARG A 282 -12.00 -11.05 -28.27
N VAL A 283 -11.90 -9.73 -28.27
CA VAL A 283 -11.44 -8.96 -27.11
C VAL A 283 -12.60 -8.11 -26.63
N ALA A 284 -13.05 -8.33 -25.40
CA ALA A 284 -14.11 -7.56 -24.77
C ALA A 284 -13.51 -6.59 -23.75
N LEU A 285 -13.67 -5.29 -23.98
CA LEU A 285 -13.24 -4.23 -23.08
C LEU A 285 -14.46 -3.59 -22.43
N ALA A 286 -14.54 -3.65 -21.10
CA ALA A 286 -15.64 -3.04 -20.36
C ALA A 286 -15.15 -2.07 -19.29
N CYS A 287 -15.98 -1.07 -18.97
CA CYS A 287 -15.76 -0.15 -17.87
C CYS A 287 -16.94 -0.21 -16.89
N ALA A 288 -16.63 -0.32 -15.60
CA ALA A 288 -17.57 -0.19 -14.51
C ALA A 288 -17.16 0.98 -13.61
N HIS A 289 -18.09 1.90 -13.36
CA HIS A 289 -17.91 2.99 -12.41
C HIS A 289 -18.26 2.52 -10.99
N GLN A 290 -17.42 2.87 -10.02
CA GLN A 290 -17.61 2.61 -8.60
C GLN A 290 -17.46 3.93 -7.82
N ASP A 291 -17.96 3.98 -6.58
CA ASP A 291 -17.93 5.21 -5.76
C ASP A 291 -16.50 5.76 -5.56
N GLU A 292 -15.50 4.87 -5.51
CA GLU A 292 -14.09 5.23 -5.28
C GLU A 292 -13.23 5.22 -6.56
N GLY A 293 -13.79 4.97 -7.75
CA GLY A 293 -13.02 4.93 -9.00
C GLY A 293 -13.65 4.20 -10.17
N VAL A 294 -12.80 3.72 -11.07
CA VAL A 294 -13.23 2.94 -12.25
C VAL A 294 -12.49 1.63 -12.33
N THR A 295 -13.20 0.62 -12.82
CA THR A 295 -12.64 -0.69 -13.14
C THR A 295 -12.76 -0.91 -14.64
N LEU A 296 -11.63 -1.06 -15.31
CA LEU A 296 -11.53 -1.48 -16.70
C LEU A 296 -11.22 -2.98 -16.75
N THR A 297 -11.97 -3.72 -17.54
CA THR A 297 -11.73 -5.16 -17.74
C THR A 297 -11.45 -5.46 -19.21
N VAL A 298 -10.41 -6.23 -19.47
CA VAL A 298 -10.10 -6.79 -20.80
C VAL A 298 -10.26 -8.31 -20.69
N ALA A 299 -11.24 -8.85 -21.41
CA ALA A 299 -11.51 -10.28 -21.46
C ALA A 299 -11.27 -10.83 -22.87
N ASP A 300 -10.81 -12.08 -22.95
CA ASP A 300 -10.56 -12.78 -24.22
C ASP A 300 -11.34 -14.10 -24.33
N ASN A 301 -11.38 -14.66 -25.54
CA ASN A 301 -11.95 -15.98 -25.83
C ASN A 301 -10.88 -17.08 -25.95
N GLY A 302 -9.70 -16.86 -25.36
CA GLY A 302 -8.60 -17.82 -25.31
C GLY A 302 -8.86 -18.98 -24.34
N PRO A 303 -7.87 -19.87 -24.15
CA PRO A 303 -7.93 -20.93 -23.13
C PRO A 303 -7.73 -20.41 -21.69
N GLY A 304 -7.47 -19.11 -21.55
CA GLY A 304 -7.12 -18.44 -20.30
C GLY A 304 -5.74 -18.84 -19.77
N PRO A 305 -5.25 -18.14 -18.74
CA PRO A 305 -4.03 -18.52 -18.05
C PRO A 305 -4.23 -19.85 -17.29
N ALA A 306 -3.17 -20.67 -17.22
CA ALA A 306 -3.16 -21.85 -16.37
C ALA A 306 -2.91 -21.45 -14.90
N ASP A 307 -3.45 -22.21 -13.95
CA ASP A 307 -3.40 -21.85 -12.52
C ASP A 307 -1.97 -21.69 -11.98
N HIS A 308 -1.02 -22.49 -12.48
CA HIS A 308 0.39 -22.40 -12.08
C HIS A 308 1.12 -21.19 -12.71
N VAL A 309 0.54 -20.55 -13.72
CA VAL A 309 1.11 -19.38 -14.43
C VAL A 309 0.68 -18.08 -13.73
N LEU A 310 -0.55 -18.02 -13.21
CA LEU A 310 -1.13 -16.83 -12.58
C LEU A 310 -0.23 -16.15 -11.51
N PRO A 311 0.42 -16.89 -10.58
CA PRO A 311 1.27 -16.27 -9.56
C PRO A 311 2.47 -15.51 -10.14
N TYR A 312 2.94 -15.91 -11.33
CA TYR A 312 4.14 -15.39 -11.97
C TYR A 312 3.84 -14.50 -13.18
N ALA A 313 2.56 -14.33 -13.56
CA ALA A 313 2.16 -13.66 -14.78
C ALA A 313 2.64 -12.19 -14.89
N PHE A 314 2.93 -11.56 -13.76
CA PHE A 314 3.46 -10.20 -13.68
C PHE A 314 4.97 -10.13 -13.37
N ASP A 315 5.64 -11.27 -13.19
CA ASP A 315 7.06 -11.30 -12.89
C ASP A 315 7.88 -10.90 -14.12
N PRO A 316 8.92 -10.05 -13.94
CA PRO A 316 9.78 -9.66 -15.05
C PRO A 316 10.38 -10.87 -15.76
N PHE A 317 10.38 -10.85 -17.09
CA PHE A 317 10.93 -11.89 -17.99
C PHE A 317 10.17 -13.22 -17.99
N PHE A 318 9.08 -13.34 -17.22
CA PHE A 318 8.25 -14.53 -17.27
C PHE A 318 7.39 -14.53 -18.53
N THR A 319 7.44 -15.62 -19.30
CA THR A 319 6.62 -15.81 -20.50
C THR A 319 6.42 -17.29 -20.80
N THR A 320 5.23 -17.66 -21.26
CA THR A 320 4.92 -19.00 -21.79
C THR A 320 5.02 -19.06 -23.31
N LYS A 321 5.29 -17.91 -23.96
CA LYS A 321 5.36 -17.77 -25.43
C LYS A 321 6.74 -18.16 -25.95
N ALA A 322 6.77 -18.81 -27.12
CA ALA A 322 8.01 -19.16 -27.83
C ALA A 322 8.79 -17.92 -28.31
N VAL A 323 8.08 -16.80 -28.55
CA VAL A 323 8.63 -15.51 -28.96
C VAL A 323 8.03 -14.43 -28.08
N GLY A 324 8.87 -13.72 -27.32
CA GLY A 324 8.45 -12.64 -26.43
C GLY A 324 9.42 -12.43 -25.27
N VAL A 325 9.57 -11.19 -24.80
CA VAL A 325 10.50 -10.83 -23.72
C VAL A 325 9.90 -11.08 -22.33
N GLY A 326 8.58 -11.24 -22.21
CA GLY A 326 7.92 -11.45 -20.91
C GLY A 326 7.86 -10.21 -20.02
N MET A 327 7.83 -9.01 -20.62
CA MET A 327 7.85 -7.74 -19.88
C MET A 327 6.56 -6.93 -20.01
N GLY A 328 5.65 -7.28 -20.93
CA GLY A 328 4.45 -6.50 -21.23
C GLY A 328 3.52 -6.34 -20.03
N LEU A 329 3.14 -7.44 -19.38
CA LEU A 329 2.26 -7.42 -18.19
C LEU A 329 2.95 -6.77 -16.99
N THR A 330 4.24 -7.01 -16.80
CA THR A 330 5.04 -6.38 -15.74
C THR A 330 5.04 -4.85 -15.87
N ILE A 331 5.31 -4.33 -17.08
CA ILE A 331 5.31 -2.89 -17.35
C ILE A 331 3.89 -2.33 -17.21
N ALA A 332 2.87 -3.04 -17.69
CA ALA A 332 1.47 -2.64 -17.54
C ALA A 332 1.05 -2.51 -16.06
N ARG A 333 1.41 -3.48 -15.22
CA ARG A 333 1.14 -3.44 -13.77
C ARG A 333 1.81 -2.24 -13.12
N ARG A 334 3.08 -2.01 -13.42
CA ARG A 334 3.81 -0.85 -12.89
C ARG A 334 3.16 0.48 -13.30
N ARG A 335 2.77 0.64 -14.56
CA ARG A 335 2.09 1.86 -15.03
C ARG A 335 0.75 2.07 -14.31
N ALA A 336 0.02 0.98 -14.02
CA ALA A 336 -1.19 1.05 -13.21
C ALA A 336 -0.90 1.54 -11.79
N GLU A 337 0.14 1.00 -11.14
CA GLU A 337 0.59 1.43 -9.81
C GLU A 337 1.06 2.89 -9.79
N GLU A 338 1.77 3.34 -10.84
CA GLU A 338 2.21 4.73 -10.99
C GLU A 338 1.02 5.70 -11.12
N MET A 339 -0.09 5.27 -11.74
CA MET A 339 -1.36 6.00 -11.76
C MET A 339 -2.20 5.85 -10.47
N GLY A 340 -1.67 5.19 -9.45
CA GLY A 340 -2.35 4.95 -8.17
C GLY A 340 -3.42 3.84 -8.22
N GLY A 341 -3.41 3.04 -9.28
CA GLY A 341 -4.31 1.92 -9.51
C GLY A 341 -3.68 0.55 -9.22
N ALA A 342 -4.38 -0.51 -9.62
CA ALA A 342 -3.88 -1.88 -9.57
C ALA A 342 -4.27 -2.66 -10.83
N LEU A 343 -3.44 -3.62 -11.23
CA LEU A 343 -3.71 -4.54 -12.33
C LEU A 343 -3.67 -5.98 -11.83
N THR A 344 -4.75 -6.72 -12.04
CA THR A 344 -4.84 -8.15 -11.73
C THR A 344 -5.17 -8.96 -12.98
N LEU A 345 -4.87 -10.25 -12.94
CA LEU A 345 -5.17 -11.21 -13.99
C LEU A 345 -5.83 -12.43 -13.34
N GLU A 346 -6.96 -12.85 -13.89
CA GLU A 346 -7.73 -14.00 -13.46
C GLU A 346 -8.23 -14.80 -14.68
N ARG A 347 -8.75 -16.00 -14.43
CA ARG A 347 -9.48 -16.74 -15.46
C ARG A 347 -10.90 -16.20 -15.54
N GLY A 348 -11.32 -15.81 -16.73
CA GLY A 348 -12.67 -15.31 -17.01
C GLY A 348 -13.72 -16.41 -16.87
N PRO A 349 -15.00 -16.03 -16.69
CA PRO A 349 -16.12 -16.96 -16.49
C PRO A 349 -16.32 -17.91 -17.68
N ASP A 350 -15.98 -17.46 -18.89
CA ASP A 350 -16.07 -18.27 -20.12
C ASP A 350 -14.77 -19.04 -20.44
N GLY A 351 -13.83 -19.10 -19.49
CA GLY A 351 -12.57 -19.85 -19.61
C GLY A 351 -11.38 -19.05 -20.17
N GLY A 352 -11.62 -17.89 -20.78
CA GLY A 352 -10.56 -17.00 -21.29
C GLY A 352 -9.78 -16.25 -20.21
N GLY A 353 -8.86 -15.38 -20.62
CA GLY A 353 -8.18 -14.46 -19.72
C GLY A 353 -9.10 -13.29 -19.34
N LEU A 354 -8.99 -12.82 -18.09
CA LEU A 354 -9.64 -11.61 -17.60
C LEU A 354 -8.62 -10.75 -16.87
N ALA A 355 -8.20 -9.65 -17.50
CA ALA A 355 -7.37 -8.63 -16.87
C ALA A 355 -8.26 -7.52 -16.30
N ARG A 356 -8.01 -7.12 -15.05
CA ARG A 356 -8.77 -6.08 -14.35
C ARG A 356 -7.84 -4.97 -13.90
N LEU A 357 -8.04 -3.78 -14.46
CA LEU A 357 -7.36 -2.54 -14.11
C LEU A 357 -8.28 -1.67 -13.26
N THR A 358 -7.90 -1.38 -12.02
CA THR A 358 -8.59 -0.41 -11.18
C THR A 358 -7.82 0.91 -11.20
N LEU A 359 -8.53 2.02 -11.34
CA LEU A 359 -7.97 3.37 -11.25
C LEU A 359 -8.76 4.18 -10.22
N PRO A 360 -8.10 5.00 -9.40
CA PRO A 360 -8.77 5.81 -8.39
C PRO A 360 -9.71 6.85 -9.03
N GLY A 361 -10.83 7.09 -8.37
CA GLY A 361 -11.81 8.11 -8.72
C GLY A 361 -11.34 9.51 -8.37
N ARG A 362 -12.15 10.49 -8.72
CA ARG A 362 -11.88 11.92 -8.49
C ARG A 362 -11.53 12.16 -7.00
N LYS A 363 -10.33 12.69 -6.74
CA LYS A 363 -10.14 13.68 -5.67
C LYS A 363 -10.11 15.07 -6.29
#